data_AF-F0J9R9-F1
#
_entry.id   AF-F0J9R9-F1
#
_cell.length_a   1.000
_cell.length_b   1.000
_cell.length_c   1.000
_cell.angle_alpha   90.00
_cell.angle_beta   90.00
_cell.angle_gamma   90.00
#
_symmetry.space_group_name_H-M   'P 1'
#
loop_
_entity.id
_entity.type
_entity.pdbx_description
1 polymer ?
#
loop_
_entity_poly.entity_id
_entity_poly.type
_entity_poly.pdbx_seq_one_letter_code
_entity_poly.pdbx_strand_id
1 'polypeptide(L)'
;MTRAVTFALLLALSILVVCSAQRRRFNFNFQPPPPRHRFSVEAEGGARGRRNFNVGGSFRGEYDLYRGRDGTRVVASGSAAHGATRVDGTTYKGRPQAGAGIGVEIPIGKGR
;
A
#
# COMPACT_ATOMS: atom_id res chain seq x y z
N MET A 1 -19.70 51.41 -36.75
CA MET A 1 -19.12 51.33 -35.38
C MET A 1 -19.41 50.00 -34.69
N THR A 2 -20.59 49.41 -34.85
CA THR A 2 -20.98 48.11 -34.23
C THR A 2 -20.09 46.92 -34.58
N ARG A 3 -19.61 46.82 -35.83
CA ARG A 3 -18.74 45.70 -36.26
C ARG A 3 -17.35 45.69 -35.61
N ALA A 4 -16.77 46.87 -35.34
CA ALA A 4 -15.46 46.95 -34.68
C ALA A 4 -15.54 46.53 -33.21
N VAL A 5 -16.65 46.86 -32.55
CA VAL A 5 -16.92 46.50 -31.15
C VAL A 5 -17.11 44.98 -31.01
N THR A 6 -17.83 44.34 -31.94
CA THR A 6 -18.01 42.88 -31.90
C THR A 6 -16.70 42.12 -32.12
N PHE A 7 -15.84 42.58 -33.03
CA PHE A 7 -14.51 41.97 -33.22
C PHE A 7 -13.62 42.10 -31.98
N ALA A 8 -13.59 43.28 -31.35
CA ALA A 8 -12.83 43.49 -30.12
C ALA A 8 -13.33 42.59 -28.98
N LEU A 9 -14.64 42.41 -28.87
CA LEU A 9 -15.26 41.60 -27.82
C LEU A 9 -14.98 40.11 -28.01
N LEU A 10 -15.03 39.60 -29.23
CA LEU A 10 -14.67 38.21 -29.55
C LEU A 10 -13.19 37.93 -29.27
N LEU A 11 -12.30 38.89 -29.58
CA LEU A 11 -10.87 38.76 -29.35
C LEU A 11 -10.54 38.80 -27.84
N ALA A 12 -11.21 39.64 -27.06
CA ALA A 12 -11.07 39.64 -25.60
C ALA A 12 -11.55 38.31 -24.98
N LEU A 13 -12.65 37.76 -25.48
CA LEU A 13 -13.24 36.51 -24.97
C LEU A 13 -12.34 35.30 -25.27
N SER A 14 -11.72 35.26 -26.45
CA SER A 14 -10.81 34.18 -26.82
C SER A 14 -9.55 34.18 -25.96
N ILE A 15 -8.96 35.35 -25.69
CA ILE A 15 -7.79 35.51 -24.81
C ILE A 15 -8.14 35.04 -23.39
N LEU A 16 -9.31 35.41 -22.88
CA LEU A 16 -9.75 35.03 -21.53
C LEU A 16 -9.93 33.51 -21.40
N VAL A 17 -10.50 32.85 -22.40
CA VAL A 17 -10.64 31.39 -22.46
C VAL A 17 -9.27 30.71 -22.46
N VAL A 18 -8.33 31.16 -23.30
CA VAL A 18 -6.97 30.59 -23.37
C VAL A 18 -6.22 30.77 -22.06
N CYS A 19 -6.28 31.96 -21.45
CA CYS A 19 -5.63 32.22 -20.17
C CYS A 19 -6.24 31.39 -19.01
N SER A 20 -7.56 31.16 -19.03
CA SER A 20 -8.22 30.30 -18.03
C SER A 20 -7.81 28.83 -18.17
N ALA A 21 -7.61 28.37 -19.41
CA ALA A 21 -7.18 27.00 -19.70
C ALA A 21 -5.72 26.77 -19.29
N GLN A 22 -4.82 27.73 -19.55
CA GLN A 22 -3.41 27.65 -19.14
C GLN A 22 -3.20 27.67 -17.61
N ARG A 23 -4.11 28.27 -16.84
CA ARG A 23 -4.04 28.27 -15.36
C ARG A 23 -4.34 26.90 -14.74
N ARG A 24 -4.91 25.95 -15.48
CA ARG A 24 -5.00 24.56 -15.02
C ARG A 24 -3.64 23.89 -15.17
N ARG A 25 -2.75 24.11 -14.21
CA ARG A 25 -1.56 23.27 -14.04
C ARG A 25 -2.07 21.84 -13.84
N PHE A 26 -1.91 21.01 -14.87
CA PHE A 26 -2.16 19.59 -14.75
C PHE A 26 -1.17 19.04 -13.73
N ASN A 27 -1.66 18.74 -12.53
CA ASN A 27 -0.85 18.12 -11.50
C ASN A 27 -0.74 16.63 -11.83
N PHE A 28 0.17 16.32 -12.74
CA PHE A 28 0.52 14.93 -13.03
C PHE A 28 1.35 14.42 -11.85
N ASN A 29 0.67 13.78 -10.90
CA ASN A 29 1.36 13.14 -9.79
C ASN A 29 1.91 11.80 -10.29
N PHE A 30 3.17 11.81 -10.75
CA PHE A 30 3.87 10.64 -11.29
C PHE A 30 4.39 9.68 -10.21
N GLN A 31 4.08 9.93 -8.93
CA GLN A 31 4.42 8.99 -7.87
C GLN A 31 3.45 7.80 -7.96
N PRO A 32 3.96 6.58 -8.24
CA PRO A 32 3.12 5.40 -8.24
C PRO A 32 2.48 5.25 -6.85
N PRO A 33 1.17 4.96 -6.78
CA PRO A 33 0.54 4.72 -5.49
C PRO A 33 1.27 3.57 -4.78
N PRO A 34 1.48 3.64 -3.45
CA PRO A 34 2.21 2.60 -2.75
C PRO A 34 1.57 1.23 -3.01
N PRO A 35 2.38 0.15 -3.12
CA PRO A 35 1.88 -1.19 -3.43
C PRO A 35 0.68 -1.56 -2.55
N ARG A 36 -0.35 -2.14 -3.17
CA ARG A 36 -1.55 -2.63 -2.46
C ARG A 36 -1.33 -3.99 -1.81
N HIS A 37 -0.30 -4.70 -2.24
CA HIS A 37 0.05 -6.02 -1.73
C HIS A 37 1.36 -5.91 -0.95
N ARG A 38 1.39 -6.55 0.21
CA ARG A 38 2.60 -6.68 1.03
C ARG A 38 2.76 -8.14 1.38
N PHE A 39 3.95 -8.66 1.19
CA PHE A 39 4.28 -10.03 1.55
C PHE A 39 5.54 -9.99 2.40
N SER A 40 5.49 -10.70 3.51
CA SER A 40 6.63 -10.94 4.38
C SER A 40 6.79 -12.44 4.52
N VAL A 41 8.03 -12.89 4.36
CA VAL A 41 8.42 -14.27 4.55
C VAL A 41 9.58 -14.23 5.52
N GLU A 42 9.41 -14.88 6.66
CA GLU A 42 10.45 -15.02 7.66
C GLU A 42 10.85 -16.49 7.71
N ALA A 43 12.15 -16.73 7.72
CA ALA A 43 12.70 -18.05 7.96
C ALA A 43 13.71 -17.93 9.09
N GLU A 44 13.51 -18.74 10.12
CA GLU A 44 14.41 -18.86 11.24
C GLU A 44 15.08 -20.23 11.19
N GLY A 45 16.39 -20.26 11.36
CA GLY A 45 17.18 -21.48 11.27
C GLY A 45 18.42 -21.35 12.14
N GLY A 46 18.58 -22.26 13.10
CA GLY A 46 19.73 -22.28 13.99
C GLY A 46 20.08 -23.70 14.39
N ALA A 47 21.35 -24.08 14.32
CA ALA A 47 21.84 -25.38 14.75
C ALA A 47 22.90 -25.23 15.84
N ARG A 48 22.79 -26.01 16.92
CA ARG A 48 23.82 -26.13 17.95
C ARG A 48 24.27 -27.60 18.01
N GLY A 49 25.15 -27.97 17.09
CA GLY A 49 25.72 -29.31 16.96
C GLY A 49 24.83 -30.30 16.21
N ARG A 50 25.25 -31.57 16.11
CA ARG A 50 24.53 -32.63 15.37
C ARG A 50 23.18 -33.03 15.99
N ARG A 51 22.97 -32.74 17.27
CA ARG A 51 21.80 -33.21 18.04
C ARG A 51 20.69 -32.17 18.18
N ASN A 52 21.00 -30.87 18.02
CA ASN A 52 20.07 -29.78 18.27
C ASN A 52 19.95 -28.83 17.07
N PHE A 53 18.74 -28.64 16.57
CA PHE A 53 18.44 -27.65 15.54
C PHE A 53 17.08 -27.00 15.81
N ASN A 54 16.89 -25.78 15.35
CA ASN A 54 15.62 -25.11 15.27
C ASN A 54 15.44 -24.60 13.85
N VAL A 55 14.31 -24.91 13.24
CA VAL A 55 13.93 -24.43 11.92
C VAL A 55 12.47 -24.02 11.97
N GLY A 56 12.18 -22.80 11.58
CA GLY A 56 10.84 -22.24 11.53
C GLY A 56 10.70 -21.36 10.32
N GLY A 57 9.48 -21.25 9.82
CA GLY A 57 9.15 -20.33 8.76
C GLY A 57 7.77 -19.75 8.99
N SER A 58 7.62 -18.48 8.63
CA SER A 58 6.34 -17.81 8.60
C SER A 58 6.19 -17.09 7.26
N PHE A 59 4.95 -17.03 6.77
CA PHE A 59 4.58 -16.14 5.69
C PHE A 59 3.37 -15.32 6.13
N ARG A 60 3.35 -14.05 5.73
CA ARG A 60 2.22 -13.16 5.92
C ARG A 60 2.01 -12.34 4.66
N GLY A 61 0.80 -12.43 4.12
CA GLY A 61 0.33 -11.63 3.00
C GLY A 61 -0.71 -10.63 3.49
N GLU A 62 -0.61 -9.40 3.00
CA GLU A 62 -1.58 -8.34 3.23
C GLU A 62 -1.99 -7.72 1.90
N TYR A 63 -3.26 -7.36 1.82
CA TYR A 63 -3.87 -6.78 0.64
C TYR A 63 -4.80 -5.64 1.01
N ASP A 64 -4.51 -4.45 0.49
CA ASP A 64 -5.36 -3.27 0.61
C ASP A 64 -6.59 -3.46 -0.29
N LEU A 65 -7.71 -3.88 0.32
CA LEU A 65 -9.02 -3.98 -0.32
C LEU A 65 -9.55 -2.61 -0.74
N TYR A 66 -9.29 -1.58 0.06
CA TYR A 66 -9.74 -0.22 -0.18
C TYR A 66 -8.71 0.81 0.28
N ARG A 67 -8.60 1.92 -0.47
CA ARG A 67 -7.78 3.08 -0.11
C ARG A 67 -8.52 4.37 -0.44
N GLY A 68 -8.94 5.09 0.59
CA GLY A 68 -9.58 6.41 0.48
C GLY A 68 -8.55 7.51 0.21
N ARG A 69 -9.02 8.64 -0.38
CA ARG A 69 -8.18 9.83 -0.60
C ARG A 69 -7.69 10.47 0.70
N ASP A 70 -8.44 10.28 1.78
CA ASP A 70 -8.14 10.79 3.13
C ASP A 70 -7.10 9.93 3.86
N GLY A 71 -6.56 8.89 3.20
CA GLY A 71 -5.56 7.99 3.76
C GLY A 71 -6.14 6.78 4.48
N THR A 72 -7.46 6.68 4.63
CA THR A 72 -8.16 5.49 5.16
C THR A 72 -7.87 4.26 4.32
N ARG A 73 -7.58 3.12 4.94
CA ARG A 73 -7.33 1.85 4.27
C ARG A 73 -8.10 0.72 4.91
N VAL A 74 -8.56 -0.22 4.09
CA VAL A 74 -9.08 -1.51 4.55
C VAL A 74 -8.13 -2.57 4.05
N VAL A 75 -7.57 -3.35 4.97
CA VAL A 75 -6.52 -4.32 4.72
C VAL A 75 -7.03 -5.71 5.08
N ALA A 76 -7.01 -6.63 4.15
CA ALA A 76 -7.13 -8.05 4.43
C ALA A 76 -5.73 -8.64 4.66
N SER A 77 -5.58 -9.50 5.64
CA SER A 77 -4.33 -10.15 6.01
C SER A 77 -4.54 -11.64 6.19
N GLY A 78 -3.52 -12.41 5.83
CA GLY A 78 -3.44 -13.84 6.06
C GLY A 78 -2.01 -14.22 6.41
N SER A 79 -1.84 -15.13 7.35
CA SER A 79 -0.53 -15.64 7.75
C SER A 79 -0.58 -17.13 8.01
N ALA A 80 0.55 -17.80 7.80
CA ALA A 80 0.78 -19.09 8.42
C ALA A 80 2.26 -19.24 8.82
N ALA A 81 2.47 -19.96 9.92
CA ALA A 81 3.77 -20.23 10.48
C ALA A 81 3.86 -21.70 10.87
N HIS A 82 5.02 -22.30 10.62
CA HIS A 82 5.31 -23.67 11.03
C HIS A 82 6.80 -23.81 11.33
N GLY A 83 7.12 -24.59 12.34
CA GLY A 83 8.51 -24.85 12.72
C GLY A 83 8.68 -26.20 13.40
N ALA A 84 9.92 -26.65 13.47
CA ALA A 84 10.35 -27.84 14.13
C ALA A 84 11.66 -27.58 14.86
N THR A 85 11.75 -28.05 16.09
CA THR A 85 12.93 -27.93 16.93
C THR A 85 13.35 -29.31 17.38
N ARG A 86 14.63 -29.64 17.25
CA ARG A 86 15.24 -30.84 17.81
C ARG A 86 16.06 -30.47 19.04
N VAL A 87 15.79 -31.14 20.15
CA VAL A 87 16.51 -30.98 21.42
C VAL A 87 16.91 -32.37 21.92
N ASP A 88 18.19 -32.54 22.16
CA ASP A 88 18.85 -33.76 22.63
C ASP A 88 18.47 -35.01 21.84
N GLY A 89 18.40 -34.86 20.51
CA GLY A 89 18.05 -35.96 19.62
C GLY A 89 16.55 -36.21 19.48
N THR A 90 15.70 -35.54 20.25
CA THR A 90 14.23 -35.63 20.15
C THR A 90 13.68 -34.49 19.31
N THR A 91 12.89 -34.81 18.28
CA THR A 91 12.32 -33.82 17.36
C THR A 91 10.92 -33.42 17.80
N TYR A 92 10.73 -32.15 18.11
CA TYR A 92 9.45 -31.53 18.43
C TYR A 92 8.96 -30.74 17.21
N LYS A 93 7.81 -31.13 16.67
CA LYS A 93 7.13 -30.34 15.65
C LYS A 93 6.29 -29.28 16.34
N GLY A 94 6.55 -28.01 16.03
CA GLY A 94 5.69 -26.91 16.42
C GLY A 94 4.32 -27.06 15.79
N ARG A 95 3.28 -26.63 16.49
CA ARG A 95 1.93 -26.61 15.92
C ARG A 95 1.89 -25.59 14.78
N PRO A 96 1.33 -25.93 13.61
CA PRO A 96 1.09 -24.92 12.59
C PRO A 96 0.15 -23.85 13.15
N GLN A 97 0.55 -22.59 12.99
CA GLN A 97 -0.28 -21.45 13.35
C GLN A 97 -0.72 -20.78 12.05
N ALA A 98 -2.00 -20.48 11.91
CA ALA A 98 -2.52 -19.74 10.77
C ALA A 98 -3.46 -18.65 11.28
N GLY A 99 -3.45 -17.51 10.62
CA GLY A 99 -4.28 -16.37 10.94
C GLY A 99 -4.88 -15.76 9.69
N ALA A 100 -6.09 -15.24 9.82
CA ALA A 100 -6.71 -14.38 8.82
C ALA A 100 -7.37 -13.22 9.56
N GLY A 101 -7.34 -12.02 8.97
CA GLY A 101 -7.87 -10.84 9.61
C GLY A 101 -8.17 -9.73 8.62
N ILE A 102 -9.11 -8.87 8.99
CA ILE A 102 -9.43 -7.64 8.27
C ILE A 102 -9.18 -6.48 9.23
N GLY A 103 -8.39 -5.51 8.81
CA GLY A 103 -8.09 -4.30 9.55
C GLY A 103 -8.58 -3.07 8.81
N VAL A 104 -8.99 -2.06 9.56
CA VAL A 104 -9.28 -0.72 9.03
C VAL A 104 -8.26 0.24 9.64
N GLU A 105 -7.46 0.87 8.79
CA GLU A 105 -6.50 1.90 9.18
C GLU A 105 -7.12 3.26 8.89
N ILE A 106 -7.39 4.03 9.94
CA ILE A 106 -7.91 5.40 9.84
C ILE A 106 -6.79 6.33 10.32
N PRO A 107 -6.20 7.17 9.44
CA PRO A 107 -5.20 8.13 9.87
C PRO A 107 -5.84 9.20 10.75
N ILE A 108 -5.52 9.18 12.04
CA ILE A 108 -5.92 10.23 12.98
C ILE A 108 -4.85 11.33 12.92
N GLY A 109 -5.20 12.47 12.32
CA GLY A 109 -4.31 13.63 12.26
C GLY A 109 -3.60 13.82 10.92
N LYS A 110 -4.37 14.19 9.89
CA LYS A 110 -3.95 15.22 8.92
C LYS A 110 -5.05 16.28 8.86
N GLY A 111 -5.15 17.04 9.94
CA GLY A 111 -5.89 18.28 9.95
C GLY A 111 -5.06 19.36 9.28
N ARG A 112 -5.46 19.69 8.04
CA ARG A 112 -5.06 20.83 7.20
C ARG A 112 -3.67 20.81 6.55
#